data_AF-A0A9N9E7R7-F1
#
_entry.id   AF-A0A9N9E7R7-F1
#
_cell.length_a   1.000
_cell.length_b   1.000
_cell.length_c   1.000
_cell.angle_alpha   90.00
_cell.angle_beta   90.00
_cell.angle_gamma   90.00
#
_symmetry.space_group_name_H-M   'P 1'
#
loop_
_entity.id
_entity.type
_entity.pdbx_description
1 polymer ?
#
loop_
_entity_poly.entity_id
_entity_poly.type
_entity_poly.pdbx_seq_one_letter_code
_entity_poly.pdbx_strand_id
1 'polypeptide(L)'
;HGHLAQELGLPEKNIFVCGNGEVVEAKGNEFFLSKKKLPAQPNYVLNGRLLPMEELNNNLVLREKMSQGGFLLVVIFYDKKKSKLTTPPYIFTYGFINMKKNENLIND
;
A
#
# COMPACT_ATOMS: atom_id res chain seq x y z
N HIS A 1 -22.14 -0.09 17.05
CA HIS A 1 -23.46 0.55 17.00
C HIS A 1 -24.62 -0.42 16.81
N GLY A 2 -24.53 -1.43 15.93
CA GLY A 2 -25.63 -2.41 15.75
C GLY A 2 -26.05 -3.14 17.04
N HIS A 3 -25.08 -3.59 17.85
CA HIS A 3 -25.38 -4.24 19.13
C HIS A 3 -26.14 -3.33 20.12
N LEU A 4 -25.72 -2.06 20.25
CA LEU A 4 -26.41 -1.07 21.07
C LEU A 4 -27.86 -0.85 20.62
N ALA A 5 -28.12 -0.86 19.31
CA ALA A 5 -29.48 -0.76 18.79
C ALA A 5 -30.34 -1.97 19.20
N GLN A 6 -29.77 -3.18 19.22
CA GLN A 6 -30.44 -4.37 19.74
C GLN A 6 -30.76 -4.24 21.24
N GLU A 7 -29.80 -3.76 22.04
CA GLU A 7 -30.00 -3.52 23.49
C GLU A 7 -31.12 -2.51 23.77
N LEU A 8 -31.30 -1.52 22.88
CA LEU A 8 -32.40 -0.54 22.95
C LEU A 8 -33.74 -1.08 22.43
N GLY A 9 -33.81 -2.36 22.04
CA GLY A 9 -35.04 -3.05 21.67
C GLY A 9 -35.34 -3.09 20.17
N LEU A 10 -34.42 -2.68 19.28
CA LEU A 10 -34.60 -2.87 17.84
C LEU A 10 -34.41 -4.35 17.46
N PRO A 11 -35.37 -4.96 16.74
CA PRO A 11 -35.20 -6.32 16.23
C PRO A 11 -33.98 -6.42 15.32
N GLU A 12 -33.18 -7.47 15.47
CA GLU A 12 -31.98 -7.70 14.65
C GLU A 12 -32.25 -7.62 13.14
N LYS A 13 -33.40 -8.16 12.70
CA LYS A 13 -33.85 -8.13 11.29
C LYS A 13 -33.99 -6.71 10.70
N ASN A 14 -34.08 -5.68 11.54
CA ASN A 14 -34.21 -4.28 11.14
C ASN A 14 -32.89 -3.51 11.26
N ILE A 15 -31.80 -4.18 11.63
CA ILE A 15 -30.49 -3.56 11.84
C ILE A 15 -29.56 -3.98 10.71
N PHE A 16 -29.19 -3.03 9.87
CA PHE A 16 -28.31 -3.24 8.73
C PHE A 16 -26.97 -2.54 8.98
N VAL A 17 -25.90 -3.31 9.13
CA VAL A 17 -24.52 -2.79 9.18
C VAL A 17 -23.88 -3.07 7.83
N CYS A 18 -24.04 -2.12 6.91
CA CYS A 18 -23.66 -2.30 5.51
C CYS A 18 -22.19 -1.95 5.26
N GLY A 19 -21.57 -2.71 4.37
CA GLY A 19 -20.30 -2.37 3.74
C GLY A 19 -20.46 -1.48 2.51
N ASN A 20 -19.33 -0.95 2.03
CA ASN A 20 -19.32 -0.13 0.81
C ASN A 20 -19.90 -0.89 -0.39
N GLY A 21 -20.82 -0.24 -1.09
CA GLY A 21 -21.48 -0.76 -2.28
C GLY A 21 -22.66 -1.69 -2.00
N GLU A 22 -22.92 -2.09 -0.76
CA GLU A 22 -24.13 -2.83 -0.43
C GLU A 22 -25.36 -1.93 -0.55
N VAL A 23 -26.46 -2.50 -1.04
CA VAL A 23 -27.69 -1.75 -1.30
C VAL A 23 -28.77 -2.23 -0.35
N VAL A 24 -29.34 -1.31 0.42
CA VAL A 24 -30.55 -1.56 1.20
C VAL A 24 -31.74 -1.11 0.35
N GLU A 25 -32.64 -2.03 0.06
CA GLU A 25 -33.86 -1.77 -0.70
C GLU A 25 -35.04 -1.61 0.25
N ALA A 26 -35.91 -0.66 -0.08
CA ALA A 26 -37.18 -0.47 0.58
C ALA A 26 -38.30 -0.91 -0.36
N LYS A 27 -39.17 -1.81 0.10
CA LYS A 27 -40.35 -2.25 -0.66
C LYS A 27 -41.57 -2.22 0.25
N GLY A 28 -42.48 -1.28 -0.01
CA GLY A 28 -43.60 -1.03 0.87
C GLY A 28 -43.12 -0.60 2.25
N ASN A 29 -43.47 -1.37 3.28
CA ASN A 29 -43.12 -1.09 4.67
C ASN A 29 -41.96 -1.96 5.20
N GLU A 30 -41.23 -2.63 4.29
CA GLU A 30 -40.12 -3.51 4.63
C GLU A 30 -38.81 -3.02 4.01
N PHE A 31 -37.71 -3.24 4.74
CA PHE A 31 -36.34 -3.03 4.26
C PHE A 31 -35.63 -4.37 4.19
N PHE A 32 -34.82 -4.58 3.16
CA PHE A 32 -33.98 -5.77 3.04
C PHE A 32 -32.67 -5.44 2.33
N LEU A 33 -31.64 -6.24 2.61
CA LEU A 33 -30.37 -6.15 1.90
C LEU A 33 -30.55 -6.75 0.50
N SER A 34 -30.28 -5.95 -0.53
CA SER A 34 -30.30 -6.41 -1.91
C SER A 34 -29.16 -7.40 -2.17
N LYS A 35 -29.36 -8.31 -3.12
CA LYS A 35 -28.27 -9.12 -3.68
C LYS A 35 -27.35 -8.29 -4.60
N LYS A 36 -27.78 -7.10 -4.99
CA LYS A 36 -26.99 -6.19 -5.82
C LYS A 36 -25.92 -5.50 -4.97
N LYS A 37 -24.69 -5.48 -5.49
CA LYS A 37 -23.59 -4.67 -4.97
C LYS A 37 -23.13 -3.69 -6.03
N LEU A 38 -23.05 -2.41 -5.67
CA LEU A 38 -22.50 -1.37 -6.53
C LEU A 38 -20.96 -1.37 -6.44
N PRO A 39 -20.26 -1.04 -7.54
CA PRO A 39 -18.81 -0.84 -7.49
C PRO A 39 -18.47 0.28 -6.51
N ALA A 40 -17.79 -0.07 -5.42
CA ALA A 40 -17.39 0.86 -4.36
C ALA A 40 -15.95 0.59 -3.93
N GLN A 41 -15.06 0.59 -4.91
CA GLN A 41 -13.63 0.39 -4.70
C GLN A 41 -12.91 1.74 -4.52
N PRO A 42 -11.92 1.82 -3.63
CA PRO A 42 -11.15 3.05 -3.43
C PRO A 42 -10.33 3.37 -4.68
N ASN A 43 -10.26 4.66 -5.00
CA ASN A 43 -9.38 5.18 -6.04
C ASN A 43 -8.14 5.78 -5.39
N TYR A 44 -6.97 5.40 -5.88
CA TYR A 44 -5.69 5.96 -5.43
C TYR A 44 -5.16 6.91 -6.49
N VAL A 45 -4.76 8.11 -6.07
CA VAL A 45 -4.28 9.16 -6.98
C VAL A 45 -2.84 9.48 -6.62
N LEU A 46 -1.96 9.44 -7.62
CA LEU A 46 -0.57 9.85 -7.51
C LEU A 46 -0.21 10.71 -8.73
N ASN A 47 0.39 11.87 -8.47
CA ASN A 47 0.81 12.83 -9.49
C ASN A 47 -0.33 13.20 -10.47
N GLY A 48 -1.54 13.41 -9.95
CA GLY A 48 -2.71 13.79 -10.73
C GLY A 48 -3.33 12.67 -11.59
N ARG A 49 -2.87 11.43 -11.45
CA ARG A 49 -3.37 10.27 -12.20
C ARG A 49 -3.96 9.21 -11.26
N LEU A 50 -5.00 8.51 -11.72
CA LEU A 50 -5.52 7.30 -11.06
C LEU A 50 -4.54 6.14 -11.25
N LEU A 51 -4.16 5.51 -10.14
CA LEU A 51 -3.28 4.35 -10.15
C LEU A 51 -4.09 3.06 -10.35
N PRO A 52 -3.74 2.22 -11.34
CA PRO A 52 -4.22 0.85 -11.42
C PRO A 52 -3.84 0.07 -10.15
N MET A 53 -4.64 -0.93 -9.79
CA MET A 53 -4.39 -1.72 -8.57
C MET A 53 -3.06 -2.49 -8.64
N GLU A 54 -2.66 -2.94 -9.83
CA GLU A 54 -1.39 -3.63 -10.04
C GLU A 54 -0.20 -2.70 -9.76
N GLU A 55 -0.29 -1.43 -10.19
CA GLU A 55 0.75 -0.42 -9.97
C GLU A 55 0.81 0.03 -8.51
N LEU A 56 -0.35 0.16 -7.86
CA LEU A 56 -0.44 0.51 -6.45
C LEU A 56 0.26 -0.53 -5.56
N ASN A 57 -0.04 -1.81 -5.76
CA ASN A 57 0.54 -2.89 -4.94
C ASN A 57 2.06 -2.89 -5.00
N ASN A 58 2.62 -2.78 -6.20
CA ASN A 58 4.08 -2.73 -6.39
C ASN A 58 4.70 -1.50 -5.71
N ASN A 59 4.07 -0.32 -5.87
CA ASN A 59 4.55 0.92 -5.24
C ASN A 59 4.46 0.87 -3.71
N LEU A 60 3.35 0.37 -3.16
CA LEU A 60 3.15 0.28 -1.71
C LEU A 60 4.16 -0.68 -1.07
N VAL A 61 4.34 -1.87 -1.63
CA VAL A 61 5.30 -2.87 -1.11
C VAL A 61 6.72 -2.32 -1.17
N LEU A 62 7.11 -1.65 -2.26
CA LEU A 62 8.43 -1.04 -2.37
C LEU A 62 8.61 0.09 -1.35
N ARG A 63 7.61 0.96 -1.19
CA ARG A 63 7.65 2.07 -0.23
C ARG A 63 7.74 1.58 1.21
N GLU A 64 7.03 0.51 1.55
CA GLU A 64 7.10 -0.11 2.87
C GLU A 64 8.50 -0.64 3.15
N LYS A 65 9.09 -1.39 2.22
CA LYS A 65 10.47 -1.89 2.33
C LYS A 65 11.50 -0.77 2.46
N MET A 66 11.39 0.26 1.61
CA MET A 66 12.29 1.43 1.65
C MET A 66 12.11 2.26 2.93
N SER A 67 10.90 2.33 3.49
CA SER A 67 10.65 3.06 4.73
C SER A 67 11.20 2.33 5.96
N GLN A 68 11.20 1.00 5.95
CA GLN A 68 11.71 0.20 7.08
C GLN A 68 13.24 0.10 7.06
N GLY A 69 13.82 -0.16 5.89
CA GLY A 69 15.25 -0.44 5.76
C GLY A 69 16.05 0.65 5.06
N GLY A 70 15.45 1.56 4.30
CA GLY A 70 16.18 2.39 3.35
C GLY A 70 16.63 1.59 2.12
N PHE A 71 17.57 2.14 1.35
CA PHE A 71 18.15 1.47 0.19
C PHE A 71 19.62 1.84 -0.04
N LEU A 72 20.31 0.97 -0.78
CA LEU A 72 21.71 1.10 -1.21
C LEU A 72 21.74 1.22 -2.74
N LEU A 73 22.45 2.21 -3.28
CA LEU A 73 22.75 2.35 -4.69
C LEU A 73 24.23 2.09 -4.93
N VAL A 74 24.55 1.09 -5.75
CA VAL A 74 25.92 0.77 -6.17
C VAL A 74 26.08 1.13 -7.65
N VAL A 75 27.02 2.03 -7.96
CA VAL A 75 27.33 2.47 -9.32
C VAL A 75 28.68 1.90 -9.73
N ILE A 76 28.71 1.16 -10.84
CA ILE A 76 29.89 0.44 -11.33
C ILE A 76 30.19 0.85 -12.78
N PHE A 77 31.45 1.18 -13.06
CA PHE A 77 31.93 1.45 -14.42
C PHE A 77 32.73 0.24 -14.91
N TYR A 78 32.15 -0.54 -15.83
CA TYR A 78 32.75 -1.77 -16.37
C TYR A 78 33.13 -1.62 -17.84
N ASP A 79 34.40 -1.85 -18.16
CA ASP A 79 34.88 -1.93 -19.54
C ASP A 79 34.79 -3.37 -20.05
N LYS A 80 33.81 -3.63 -20.92
CA LYS A 80 33.59 -4.96 -21.51
C LYS A 80 34.74 -5.45 -22.37
N LYS A 81 35.52 -4.57 -23.00
CA LYS A 81 36.65 -4.98 -23.87
C LYS A 81 37.85 -5.42 -23.05
N LYS A 82 38.09 -4.75 -21.92
CA LYS A 82 39.18 -5.06 -21.00
C LYS A 82 38.78 -6.07 -19.92
N SER A 83 37.50 -6.43 -19.85
CA SER A 83 36.88 -7.27 -18.81
C SER A 83 37.26 -6.82 -17.40
N LYS A 84 37.32 -5.50 -17.16
CA LYS A 84 37.79 -4.91 -15.90
C LYS A 84 36.97 -3.68 -15.52
N LEU A 85 36.90 -3.41 -14.22
CA LEU A 85 36.38 -2.16 -13.68
C LEU A 85 37.30 -1.01 -14.07
N THR A 86 36.72 0.05 -14.59
CA THR A 86 37.46 1.27 -14.99
C THR A 86 37.78 2.13 -13.78
N THR A 87 36.90 2.11 -12.77
CA THR A 87 37.04 2.81 -11.50
C THR A 87 36.45 1.98 -10.36
N PRO A 88 36.82 2.25 -9.09
CA PRO A 88 36.18 1.64 -7.94
C PRO A 88 34.66 1.90 -7.92
N PRO A 89 33.84 0.96 -7.43
CA PRO A 89 32.41 1.17 -7.26
C PRO A 89 32.10 2.35 -6.33
N TYR A 90 31.04 3.09 -6.65
CA TYR A 90 30.50 4.13 -5.77
C TYR A 90 29.26 3.60 -5.06
N ILE A 91 29.21 3.77 -3.74
CA ILE A 91 28.12 3.27 -2.91
C ILE A 91 27.42 4.45 -2.22
N PHE A 92 26.09 4.54 -2.37
CA PHE A 92 25.24 5.53 -1.73
C PHE A 92 24.17 4.86 -0.87
N THR A 93 24.00 5.29 0.38
CA THR A 93 22.92 4.84 1.27
C THR A 93 21.90 5.94 1.51
N TYR A 94 20.61 5.63 1.40
CA TYR A 94 19.52 6.53 1.74
C TYR A 94 18.59 5.85 2.74
N GLY A 95 18.38 6.45 3.92
CA GLY A 95 17.51 5.91 4.96
C GLY A 95 17.99 4.61 5.65
N PHE A 96 19.11 4.03 5.19
CA PHE A 96 19.70 2.80 5.73
C PHE A 96 20.64 3.11 6.90
N ILE A 97 21.83 3.67 6.63
CA ILE A 97 22.84 4.01 7.65
C ILE A 97 23.58 5.28 7.20
N ASN A 98 24.00 6.15 8.12
CA ASN A 98 24.91 7.26 7.79
C ASN A 98 26.36 6.73 7.69
N MET A 99 26.87 6.61 6.46
CA MET A 99 28.21 6.08 6.20
C MET A 99 29.32 6.87 6.89
N LYS A 100 29.18 8.19 7.07
CA LYS A 100 30.22 9.03 7.69
C LYS A 100 30.48 8.71 9.17
N LYS A 101 29.58 7.98 9.83
CA LYS A 101 29.73 7.55 11.23
C LYS A 101 30.03 6.05 11.38
N ASN A 102 29.99 5.28 10.28
CA ASN A 102 29.98 3.82 10.31
C ASN A 102 30.88 3.21 9.22
N GLU A 103 32.10 3.74 9.06
CA GLU A 103 33.07 3.25 8.06
C GLU A 103 33.43 1.77 8.23
N ASN A 104 33.36 1.25 9.47
CA ASN A 104 33.72 -0.14 9.78
C ASN A 104 32.74 -1.18 9.23
N LEU A 105 31.48 -0.82 8.96
CA LEU A 105 30.45 -1.76 8.49
C LEU A 105 30.49 -2.04 6.98
N ILE A 106 31.23 -1.24 6.21
CA ILE A 106 31.29 -1.31 4.74
C ILE A 106 32.63 -1.89 4.26
N ASN A 107 33.67 -1.82 5.08
CA ASN A 107 35.04 -2.21 4.73
C ASN A 107 35.44 -3.59 5.28
N ASP A 108 34.51 -4.32 5.90
CA ASP A 108 34.60 -5.77 6.18
C ASP A 108 33.87 -6.57 5.09
#